data_AF-A0A9J6ZP17-F1
#
_entry.id   AF-A0A9J6ZP17-F1
#
_cell.length_a   1.000
_cell.length_b   1.000
_cell.length_c   1.000
_cell.angle_alpha   90.00
_cell.angle_beta   90.00
_cell.angle_gamma   90.00
#
_symmetry.space_group_name_H-M   'P 1'
#
loop_
_entity.id
_entity.type
_entity.pdbx_description
1 polymer ?
#
loop_
_entity_poly.entity_id
_entity_poly.type
_entity_poly.pdbx_seq_one_letter_code
_entity_poly.pdbx_strand_id
1 'polypeptide(L)'
;MHISALQVADLYKNRWQVELFFKWLKQHLKVKKFWGTTENAVRIQIYAAMCTYCLVAIVQKDMQLDRSTYEVLQILSISLTDKTHLRDLFERTKFQNDKERFRLSEPNLFNF
;
A
#
# COMPACT_ATOMS: atom_id res chain seq x y z
N MET A 1 36.53 7.63 14.66
CA MET A 1 35.45 7.87 13.69
C MET A 1 34.70 9.11 14.15
N HIS A 2 34.90 10.27 13.51
CA HIS A 2 34.19 11.50 13.87
C HIS A 2 33.01 11.64 12.91
N ILE A 3 31.78 11.51 13.43
CA ILE A 3 30.55 11.64 12.66
C ILE A 3 30.11 13.11 12.80
N SER A 4 29.79 13.77 11.69
CA SER A 4 29.34 15.17 11.74
C SER A 4 27.93 15.25 12.33
N ALA A 5 27.58 16.40 12.94
CA ALA A 5 26.23 16.61 13.48
C ALA A 5 25.12 16.40 12.42
N LEU A 6 25.41 16.74 11.16
CA LEU A 6 24.50 16.50 10.03
C LEU A 6 24.30 15.01 9.76
N GLN A 7 25.37 14.20 9.79
CA GLN A 7 25.26 12.75 9.65
C GLN A 7 24.47 12.11 10.79
N VAL A 8 24.62 12.61 12.02
CA VAL A 8 23.79 12.17 13.16
C VAL A 8 22.32 12.50 12.91
N ALA A 9 22.01 13.72 12.46
CA ALA A 9 20.63 14.13 12.14
C ALA A 9 20.01 13.27 11.03
N ASP A 10 20.77 12.96 9.97
CA ASP A 10 20.31 12.11 8.87
C ASP A 10 20.07 10.67 9.32
N LEU A 11 20.94 10.11 10.17
CA LEU A 11 20.74 8.78 10.76
C LEU A 11 19.44 8.71 11.57
N TYR A 12 19.16 9.74 12.38
CA TYR A 12 17.91 9.83 13.13
C TYR A 12 16.69 9.93 12.21
N LYS A 13 16.77 10.72 11.13
CA LYS A 13 15.72 10.83 10.12
C LYS A 13 15.46 9.49 9.44
N ASN A 14 16.50 8.77 9.04
CA ASN A 14 16.40 7.46 8.39
C ASN A 14 15.78 6.42 9.32
N ARG A 15 16.12 6.44 10.62
CA ARG A 15 15.50 5.57 11.63
C ARG A 15 13.99 5.76 11.69
N TRP A 16 13.53 7.01 11.64
CA TRP A 16 12.09 7.33 11.59
C TRP A 16 11.42 6.86 10.30
N GLN A 17 12.10 6.94 9.15
CA GLN A 17 11.56 6.43 7.89
C GLN A 17 11.32 4.92 7.95
N VAL A 18 12.22 4.16 8.59
CA VAL A 18 12.05 2.72 8.82
C VAL A 18 10.83 2.45 9.70
N GLU A 19 10.65 3.21 10.78
CA GLU A 19 9.46 3.08 11.65
C GLU A 19 8.16 3.39 10.92
N LEU A 20 8.14 4.46 10.10
CA LEU A 20 6.99 4.83 9.28
C LEU A 20 6.67 3.75 8.25
N PHE A 21 7.69 3.16 7.63
CA PHE A 21 7.53 2.02 6.73
C PHE A 21 6.88 0.83 7.45
N PHE A 22 7.39 0.42 8.61
CA PHE A 22 6.79 -0.70 9.36
C PHE A 22 5.40 -0.36 9.93
N LYS A 23 5.14 0.90 10.28
CA LYS A 23 3.79 1.36 10.65
C LYS A 23 2.83 1.20 9.46
N TRP A 24 3.23 1.67 8.29
CA TRP A 24 2.45 1.53 7.06
C TRP A 24 2.22 0.05 6.73
N LEU A 25 3.26 -0.78 6.80
CA LEU A 25 3.20 -2.21 6.50
C LEU A 25 2.20 -2.93 7.41
N LYS A 26 2.28 -2.70 8.74
CA LYS A 26 1.34 -3.29 9.70
C LYS A 26 -0.10 -2.85 9.49
N GLN A 27 -0.31 -1.58 9.14
CA GLN A 27 -1.65 -1.02 8.94
C GLN A 27 -2.32 -1.58 7.67
N HIS A 28 -1.59 -1.64 6.56
CA HIS A 28 -2.17 -1.91 5.25
C HIS A 28 -2.15 -3.38 4.83
N LEU A 29 -1.15 -4.17 5.25
CA LEU A 29 -1.06 -5.60 4.91
C LEU A 29 -1.89 -6.52 5.83
N LYS A 30 -2.71 -5.96 6.74
CA LYS A 30 -3.51 -6.70 7.73
C LYS A 30 -2.73 -7.88 8.35
N VAL A 31 -1.50 -7.65 8.79
CA VAL A 31 -0.72 -8.61 9.59
C VAL A 31 -1.35 -8.65 11.00
N LYS A 32 -2.59 -9.14 11.10
CA LYS A 32 -3.44 -9.06 12.30
C LYS A 32 -3.23 -10.26 13.22
N LYS A 33 -2.79 -11.40 12.69
CA LYS A 33 -2.44 -12.59 13.47
C LYS A 33 -1.24 -13.27 12.85
N PHE A 34 -0.28 -13.60 13.71
CA PHE A 34 0.76 -14.56 13.38
C PHE A 34 0.12 -15.94 13.30
N TRP A 35 0.36 -16.66 12.21
CA TRP A 35 -0.21 -17.99 11.94
C TRP A 35 0.63 -19.10 12.59
N GLY A 36 1.72 -18.72 13.25
CA GLY A 36 2.57 -19.57 14.07
C GLY A 36 3.33 -18.71 15.07
N THR A 37 3.65 -19.28 16.24
CA THR A 37 4.37 -18.61 17.33
C THR A 37 5.87 -18.87 17.29
N THR A 38 6.34 -19.71 16.36
CA THR A 38 7.76 -19.98 16.19
C THR A 38 8.47 -18.81 15.52
N GLU A 39 9.73 -18.59 15.88
CA GLU A 39 10.55 -17.52 15.31
C GLU A 39 10.60 -17.59 13.77
N ASN A 40 10.74 -18.80 13.21
CA ASN A 40 10.73 -19.00 11.76
C ASN A 40 9.40 -18.61 11.11
N ALA A 41 8.26 -18.96 11.74
CA ALA A 41 6.96 -18.56 11.21
C ALA A 41 6.83 -17.03 11.15
N VAL A 42 7.29 -16.33 12.20
CA VAL A 42 7.31 -14.86 12.24
C VAL A 42 8.23 -14.29 11.15
N ARG A 43 9.45 -14.82 11.00
CA ARG A 43 10.42 -14.40 9.97
C ARG A 43 9.84 -14.55 8.55
N ILE A 44 9.23 -15.69 8.24
CA ILE A 44 8.59 -15.95 6.95
C ILE A 44 7.48 -14.94 6.67
N GLN A 45 6.65 -14.61 7.67
CA GLN A 45 5.59 -13.62 7.49
C GLN A 45 6.12 -12.22 7.21
N ILE A 46 7.19 -11.80 7.88
CA ILE A 46 7.83 -10.52 7.62
C ILE A 46 8.40 -10.49 6.20
N TYR A 47 9.11 -11.54 5.78
CA TYR A 47 9.63 -11.65 4.42
C TYR A 47 8.52 -11.64 3.37
N ALA A 48 7.43 -12.37 3.59
CA ALA A 48 6.28 -12.34 2.69
C ALA A 48 5.67 -10.93 2.59
N ALA A 49 5.51 -10.21 3.70
CA ALA A 49 5.00 -8.85 3.68
C ALA A 49 5.92 -7.87 2.94
N MET A 50 7.25 -8.02 3.10
CA MET A 50 8.24 -7.24 2.35
C MET A 50 8.17 -7.56 0.85
N CYS A 51 8.08 -8.83 0.47
CA CYS A 51 7.92 -9.24 -0.93
C CYS A 51 6.64 -8.64 -1.54
N THR A 52 5.51 -8.70 -0.84
CA THR A 52 4.25 -8.10 -1.32
C THR A 52 4.40 -6.60 -1.53
N TYR A 53 5.02 -5.87 -0.59
CA TYR A 53 5.26 -4.44 -0.77
C TYR A 53 6.11 -4.14 -2.02
N CYS A 54 7.21 -4.88 -2.21
CA CYS A 54 8.07 -4.71 -3.39
C CYS A 54 7.29 -4.97 -4.69
N LEU A 55 6.46 -6.02 -4.73
CA LEU A 55 5.64 -6.32 -5.91
C LEU A 55 4.65 -5.20 -6.21
N VAL A 56 3.95 -4.68 -5.21
CA VAL A 56 3.02 -3.55 -5.40
C VAL A 56 3.75 -2.29 -5.86
N ALA A 57 4.93 -2.01 -5.30
CA ALA A 57 5.75 -0.87 -5.72
C ALA A 57 6.24 -1.01 -7.17
N ILE A 58 6.64 -2.22 -7.59
CA ILE A 58 7.01 -2.51 -8.98
C ILE A 58 5.81 -2.29 -9.90
N VAL A 59 4.65 -2.86 -9.59
CA VAL A 59 3.42 -2.68 -10.39
C VAL A 59 3.04 -1.21 -10.49
N GLN A 60 3.08 -0.47 -9.39
CA GLN A 60 2.81 0.97 -9.36
C GLN A 60 3.74 1.74 -10.28
N LYS A 61 5.05 1.42 -10.25
CA LYS A 61 6.07 2.07 -11.06
C LYS A 61 5.95 1.72 -12.54
N ASP A 62 5.82 0.43 -12.88
CA ASP A 62 5.77 -0.06 -14.26
C ASP A 62 4.50 0.41 -14.98
N MET A 63 3.40 0.56 -14.25
CA MET A 63 2.13 1.05 -14.80
C MET A 63 1.94 2.56 -14.68
N GLN A 64 2.90 3.28 -14.10
CA GLN A 64 2.84 4.73 -13.88
C GLN A 64 1.51 5.20 -13.27
N LEU A 65 1.05 4.47 -12.25
CA LEU A 65 -0.24 4.74 -11.62
C LEU A 65 -0.15 5.99 -10.73
N ASP A 66 -0.98 6.99 -11.03
CA ASP A 66 -1.20 8.17 -10.17
C ASP A 66 -2.15 7.84 -9.01
N ARG A 67 -1.80 6.80 -8.25
CA ARG A 67 -2.55 6.33 -7.08
C ARG A 67 -1.59 6.05 -5.94
N SER A 68 -2.11 6.07 -4.71
CA SER A 68 -1.31 5.66 -3.56
C SER A 68 -0.98 4.16 -3.62
N THR A 69 0.17 3.77 -3.06
CA THR A 69 0.59 2.36 -2.95
C THR A 69 -0.46 1.50 -2.23
N TYR A 70 -1.21 2.12 -1.30
CA TYR A 70 -2.29 1.45 -0.60
C TYR A 70 -3.49 1.14 -1.51
N GLU A 71 -3.93 2.09 -2.33
CA GLU A 71 -5.04 1.86 -3.28
C GLU A 71 -4.68 0.76 -4.28
N VAL A 72 -3.44 0.76 -4.76
CA VAL A 72 -2.93 -0.30 -5.65
C VAL A 72 -2.99 -1.65 -4.94
N LEU A 73 -2.50 -1.73 -3.71
CA LEU A 73 -2.57 -2.95 -2.89
C LEU A 73 -4.03 -3.39 -2.67
N GLN A 74 -4.96 -2.47 -2.40
CA GLN A 74 -6.36 -2.79 -2.15
C GLN A 74 -7.06 -3.34 -3.39
N ILE A 75 -6.86 -2.72 -4.55
CA ILE A 75 -7.41 -3.18 -5.83
C ILE A 75 -6.87 -4.58 -6.13
N LEU A 76 -5.56 -4.78 -6.02
CA LEU A 76 -4.94 -6.10 -6.22
C LEU A 76 -5.51 -7.14 -5.25
N SER A 77 -5.72 -6.77 -3.99
CA SER A 77 -6.25 -7.67 -2.96
C SER A 77 -7.68 -8.13 -3.24
N ILE A 78 -8.52 -7.26 -3.81
CA ILE A 78 -9.91 -7.58 -4.17
C ILE A 78 -9.94 -8.43 -5.46
N SER A 79 -9.00 -8.20 -6.36
CA SER A 79 -8.95 -8.83 -7.69
C SER A 79 -7.94 -9.98 -7.78
N LEU A 80 -7.51 -10.56 -6.65
CA LEU A 80 -6.51 -11.65 -6.62
C LEU A 80 -6.88 -12.87 -7.47
N THR A 81 -8.17 -13.15 -7.60
CA THR A 81 -8.71 -14.29 -8.38
C THR A 81 -9.23 -13.87 -9.75
N ASP A 82 -9.15 -12.58 -10.07
CA ASP A 82 -9.59 -12.04 -11.35
C ASP A 82 -8.53 -12.35 -12.43
N LYS A 83 -8.99 -12.73 -13.62
CA LYS A 83 -8.13 -13.07 -14.76
C LYS A 83 -7.94 -11.89 -15.72
N THR A 84 -8.58 -10.76 -15.45
CA THR A 84 -8.41 -9.53 -16.24
C THR A 84 -6.97 -9.04 -16.20
N HIS A 85 -6.51 -8.46 -17.29
CA HIS A 85 -5.18 -7.86 -17.33
C HIS A 85 -5.10 -6.71 -16.33
N LEU A 86 -3.97 -6.61 -15.63
CA LEU A 86 -3.77 -5.59 -14.59
C LEU A 86 -4.01 -4.16 -15.10
N ARG A 87 -3.64 -3.87 -16.35
CA ARG A 87 -3.86 -2.55 -16.95
C ARG A 87 -5.36 -2.23 -17.05
N ASP A 88 -6.14 -3.15 -17.60
CA ASP A 88 -7.59 -3.01 -17.72
C ASP A 88 -8.28 -2.92 -16.35
N LEU A 89 -7.76 -3.65 -15.35
CA LEU A 89 -8.25 -3.61 -13.98
C LEU A 89 -8.09 -2.20 -13.36
N PHE A 90 -6.91 -1.58 -13.51
CA PHE A 90 -6.64 -0.25 -12.99
C PHE A 90 -7.34 0.87 -13.77
N GLU A 91 -7.60 0.67 -15.06
CA GLU A 91 -8.42 1.58 -15.87
C GLU A 91 -9.90 1.51 -15.47
N ARG A 92 -10.48 0.30 -15.35
CA ARG A 92 -11.88 0.10 -14.95
C ARG A 92 -12.18 0.74 -13.59
N THR A 93 -11.28 0.57 -12.63
CA THR A 93 -11.40 1.18 -11.30
C THR A 93 -11.28 2.71 -11.31
N LYS A 94 -10.68 3.33 -12.35
CA LYS A 94 -10.63 4.80 -12.48
C LYS A 94 -12.01 5.34 -12.82
N PHE A 95 -12.65 4.73 -13.81
CA PHE A 95 -14.00 5.11 -14.23
C PHE A 95 -15.05 4.92 -13.13
N GLN A 96 -14.91 3.91 -12.28
CA GLN A 96 -15.86 3.65 -11.19
C GLN A 96 -15.77 4.71 -10.09
N ASN A 97 -14.55 5.11 -9.69
CA ASN A 97 -14.33 6.21 -8.75
C ASN A 97 -14.85 7.55 -9.28
N ASP A 98 -14.63 7.86 -10.56
CA ASP A 98 -15.14 9.09 -11.17
C ASP A 98 -16.68 9.06 -11.21
N LYS A 99 -17.29 7.94 -11.57
CA LYS A 99 -18.75 7.80 -11.61
C LYS A 99 -19.39 7.89 -10.22
N GLU A 100 -18.74 7.39 -9.17
CA GLU A 100 -19.17 7.61 -7.78
C GLU A 100 -19.03 9.07 -7.35
N ARG A 101 -17.96 9.77 -7.74
CA ARG A 101 -17.83 11.23 -7.51
C ARG A 101 -18.91 12.03 -8.24
N PHE A 102 -19.25 11.66 -9.47
CA PHE A 102 -20.34 12.28 -10.22
C PHE A 102 -21.72 11.96 -9.62
N ARG A 103 -21.94 10.75 -9.06
CA ARG A 103 -23.18 10.42 -8.35
C ARG A 103 -23.32 11.09 -6.99
N LEU A 104 -22.21 11.36 -6.29
CA LEU A 104 -22.21 12.19 -5.07
C LEU A 104 -22.55 13.66 -5.35
N SER A 105 -22.62 14.06 -6.62
CA SER A 105 -23.12 15.36 -7.07
C SER A 105 -24.64 15.35 -7.34
N GLU A 106 -25.33 14.21 -7.19
CA GLU A 106 -26.80 14.21 -7.17
C GLU A 106 -27.28 14.98 -5.92
N PRO A 107 -28.28 15.86 -6.06
CA PRO A 107 -28.68 16.74 -4.97
C PRO A 107 -29.15 15.91 -3.77
N ASN A 108 -28.58 16.19 -2.60
CA ASN A 108 -28.98 15.56 -1.35
C ASN A 108 -30.50 15.75 -1.12
N LEU A 109 -31.13 14.74 -0.52
CA LEU A 109 -32.55 14.71 -0.13
C LEU A 109 -32.99 15.88 0.79
N PHE A 110 -32.04 16.71 1.23
CA PHE A 110 -32.25 17.91 2.05
C PHE A 110 -32.01 19.23 1.30
N ASN A 111 -32.12 19.23 -0.02
CA ASN A 111 -32.28 20.47 -0.77
C ASN A 111 -33.76 20.89 -0.74
N PHE A 112 -34.16 21.55 0.36
CA PHE A 112 -35.34 22.42 0.45
C PHE A 112 -34.88 23.88 0.44
#